data_AF-A0A519V4Y6-F1
#
_entry.id   AF-A0A519V4Y6-F1
#
_cell.length_a   1.000
_cell.length_b   1.000
_cell.length_c   1.000
_cell.angle_alpha   90.00
_cell.angle_beta   90.00
_cell.angle_gamma   90.00
#
_symmetry.space_group_name_H-M   'P 1'
#
loop_
_entity.id
_entity.type
_entity.pdbx_description
1 polymer ?
#
loop_
_entity_poly.entity_id
_entity_poly.type
_entity_poly.pdbx_seq_one_letter_code
_entity_poly.pdbx_strand_id
1 'polypeptide(L)'
;MLAELVNGFGKTYLTIDYDAANNWVYNNWIGYQTYVGVIAGADACLPPLRENHCAYLLNDNRQVVGPWDHAVQWIATDWAPRAAGQGLTHFA
;
A
#
# COMPACT_ATOMS: atom_id res chain seq x y z
N MET A 1 -11.91 -4.73 -4.78
CA MET A 1 -11.27 -5.63 -5.75
C MET A 1 -9.96 -6.02 -5.12
N LEU A 2 -9.76 -7.32 -4.93
CA LEU A 2 -8.53 -7.83 -4.32
C LEU A 2 -7.42 -7.88 -5.38
N ALA A 3 -6.34 -7.12 -5.17
CA ALA A 3 -5.09 -7.26 -5.90
C ALA A 3 -4.06 -7.98 -5.03
N GLU A 4 -3.26 -8.84 -5.66
CA GLU A 4 -2.22 -9.63 -4.99
C GLU A 4 -0.87 -9.40 -5.69
N LEU A 5 0.16 -9.08 -4.90
CA LEU A 5 1.53 -8.93 -5.39
C LEU A 5 2.40 -10.05 -4.82
N VAL A 6 3.09 -10.74 -5.72
CA VAL A 6 4.00 -11.85 -5.42
C VAL A 6 5.44 -11.47 -5.70
N ASN A 7 6.36 -11.97 -4.87
CA ASN A 7 7.79 -11.76 -5.05
C ASN A 7 8.40 -12.80 -6.02
N GLY A 8 9.70 -12.70 -6.29
CA GLY A 8 10.41 -13.61 -7.20
C GLY A 8 10.43 -15.09 -6.77
N PHE A 9 10.01 -15.41 -5.55
CA PHE A 9 9.85 -16.78 -5.05
C PHE A 9 8.39 -17.27 -5.10
N GLY A 10 7.49 -16.50 -5.72
CA GLY A 10 6.07 -16.82 -5.80
C GLY A 10 5.32 -16.66 -4.47
N LYS A 11 5.91 -15.97 -3.49
CA LYS A 11 5.24 -15.69 -2.21
C LYS A 11 4.56 -14.32 -2.26
N THR A 12 3.32 -14.27 -1.81
CA THR A 12 2.57 -13.04 -1.58
C THR A 12 3.31 -12.16 -0.58
N TYR A 13 3.52 -10.90 -0.93
CA TYR A 13 4.11 -9.91 -0.02
C TYR A 13 3.20 -8.71 0.23
N LEU A 14 2.13 -8.54 -0.57
CA LEU A 14 1.10 -7.54 -0.37
C LEU A 14 -0.23 -8.02 -0.96
N THR A 15 -1.30 -7.82 -0.21
CA THR A 15 -2.68 -7.86 -0.73
C THR A 15 -3.32 -6.48 -0.56
N ILE A 16 -4.11 -6.04 -1.54
CA ILE A 16 -4.80 -4.76 -1.54
C ILE A 16 -6.27 -5.02 -1.80
N ASP A 17 -7.16 -4.50 -0.97
CA ASP A 17 -8.61 -4.52 -1.25
C ASP A 17 -9.26 -3.19 -0.90
N TYR A 18 -10.36 -2.88 -1.58
CA TYR A 18 -11.20 -1.75 -1.22
C TYR A 18 -12.39 -2.27 -0.42
N ASP A 19 -12.45 -1.86 0.84
CA ASP A 19 -13.57 -2.17 1.73
C ASP A 19 -14.62 -1.07 1.61
N ALA A 20 -15.67 -1.34 0.83
CA ALA A 20 -16.74 -0.39 0.60
C ALA A 20 -17.58 -0.09 1.86
N ALA A 21 -17.59 -0.99 2.86
CA ALA A 21 -18.36 -0.77 4.08
C ALA A 21 -17.68 0.23 5.01
N ASN A 22 -16.34 0.18 5.08
CA ASN A 22 -15.53 1.10 5.88
C ASN A 22 -14.96 2.28 5.08
N ASN A 23 -15.12 2.26 3.75
CA ASN A 23 -14.58 3.24 2.80
C ASN A 23 -13.06 3.44 2.93
N TRP A 24 -12.31 2.34 3.02
CA TRP A 24 -10.84 2.39 2.98
C TRP A 24 -10.25 1.49 1.90
N VAL A 25 -9.05 1.84 1.45
CA VAL A 25 -8.16 0.89 0.79
C VAL A 25 -7.34 0.21 1.87
N TYR A 26 -7.49 -1.10 1.99
CA TYR A 26 -6.78 -1.93 2.95
C TYR A 26 -5.57 -2.59 2.29
N ASN A 27 -4.39 -2.26 2.79
CA ASN A 27 -3.13 -2.88 2.42
C ASN A 27 -2.68 -3.83 3.54
N ASN A 28 -2.41 -5.09 3.22
CA ASN A 28 -1.83 -6.04 4.16
C ASN A 28 -0.47 -6.50 3.64
N TRP A 29 0.60 -6.00 4.25
CA TRP A 29 1.98 -6.30 3.91
C TRP A 29 2.47 -7.55 4.67
N ILE A 30 3.05 -8.50 3.93
CA ILE A 30 3.33 -9.86 4.41
C ILE A 30 4.80 -10.20 4.20
N GLY A 31 5.46 -10.66 5.26
CA GLY A 31 6.84 -11.14 5.21
C GLY A 31 7.86 -10.03 4.97
N TYR A 32 8.98 -10.39 4.32
CA TYR A 32 10.09 -9.47 4.08
C TYR A 32 9.80 -8.52 2.93
N GLN A 33 10.05 -7.23 3.16
CA GLN A 33 9.88 -6.19 2.17
C GLN A 33 11.23 -5.79 1.58
N THR A 34 11.30 -5.72 0.25
CA THR A 34 12.44 -5.13 -0.45
C THR A 34 12.10 -3.70 -0.85
N TYR A 35 13.09 -2.84 -1.04
CA TYR A 35 12.85 -1.46 -1.48
C TYR A 35 12.01 -1.39 -2.76
N VAL A 36 12.35 -2.22 -3.76
CA VAL A 36 11.60 -2.30 -5.03
C VAL A 36 10.17 -2.84 -4.81
N GLY A 37 10.01 -3.81 -3.91
CA GLY A 37 8.69 -4.33 -3.53
C GLY A 37 7.82 -3.29 -2.86
N VAL A 38 8.38 -2.47 -1.96
CA VAL A 38 7.64 -1.38 -1.31
C VAL A 38 7.21 -0.33 -2.34
N ILE A 39 8.08 0.07 -3.27
CA ILE A 39 7.71 1.01 -4.34
C ILE A 39 6.55 0.44 -5.17
N ALA A 40 6.69 -0.79 -5.64
CA ALA A 40 5.67 -1.43 -6.48
C ALA A 40 4.32 -1.58 -5.74
N GLY A 41 4.36 -2.00 -4.48
CA GLY A 41 3.17 -2.16 -3.66
C GLY A 41 2.50 -0.83 -3.28
N ALA A 42 3.30 0.19 -2.96
CA ALA A 42 2.77 1.53 -2.71
C ALA A 42 2.11 2.11 -3.98
N ASP A 43 2.75 2.00 -5.15
CA ASP A 43 2.11 2.46 -6.39
C ASP A 43 0.84 1.67 -6.73
N ALA A 44 0.79 0.37 -6.41
CA ALA A 44 -0.37 -0.48 -6.66
C ALA A 44 -1.62 -0.12 -5.83
N CYS A 45 -1.49 0.65 -4.73
CA CYS A 45 -2.64 1.13 -3.98
C CYS A 45 -3.19 2.50 -4.45
N LEU A 46 -2.51 3.18 -5.39
CA LEU A 46 -3.02 4.43 -5.97
C LEU A 46 -4.28 4.23 -6.83
N PRO A 47 -4.36 3.24 -7.75
CA PRO A 47 -5.57 3.01 -8.55
C PRO A 47 -6.85 2.84 -7.71
N PRO A 48 -6.93 1.97 -6.68
CA PRO A 48 -8.15 1.82 -5.91
C PRO A 48 -8.51 3.08 -5.10
N LEU A 49 -7.53 3.90 -4.68
CA LEU A 49 -7.82 5.21 -4.06
C LEU A 49 -8.54 6.13 -5.05
N ARG A 50 -7.99 6.27 -6.25
CA ARG A 50 -8.54 7.12 -7.31
C ARG A 50 -9.89 6.65 -7.82
N GLU A 51 -10.03 5.35 -8.09
CA GLU A 51 -11.24 4.76 -8.67
C GLU A 51 -12.44 4.83 -7.73
N ASN A 52 -12.20 4.75 -6.42
CA ASN A 52 -13.26 4.80 -5.41
C ASN A 52 -13.40 6.18 -4.75
N HIS A 53 -12.62 7.18 -5.18
CA HIS A 53 -12.52 8.48 -4.50
C HIS A 53 -12.30 8.33 -2.98
N CYS A 54 -11.49 7.34 -2.62
CA CYS A 54 -11.35 6.89 -1.25
C CYS A 54 -10.33 7.77 -0.51
N ALA A 55 -10.77 8.31 0.62
CA ALA A 55 -9.98 9.24 1.43
C ALA A 55 -9.07 8.55 2.45
N TYR A 56 -9.24 7.23 2.64
CA TYR A 56 -8.67 6.47 3.75
C TYR A 56 -7.84 5.29 3.23
N LEU A 57 -6.63 5.14 3.74
CA LEU A 57 -5.80 3.96 3.51
C LEU A 57 -5.37 3.39 4.86
N LEU A 58 -5.70 2.12 5.07
CA LEU A 58 -5.26 1.36 6.23
C LEU A 58 -4.10 0.44 5.82
N ASN A 59 -2.93 0.70 6.38
CA ASN A 59 -1.67 0.05 6.05
C ASN A 59 -1.24 -0.93 7.13
N ASP A 60 -1.76 -2.15 7.05
CA ASP A 60 -1.45 -3.20 8.00
C ASP A 60 -0.06 -3.81 7.76
N ASN A 61 0.83 -3.56 8.72
CA ASN A 61 2.18 -4.09 8.75
C ASN A 61 2.37 -5.21 9.80
N ARG A 62 1.29 -5.74 10.41
CA ARG A 62 1.39 -6.75 11.49
C ARG A 62 2.07 -8.05 11.06
N GLN A 63 2.08 -8.35 9.75
CA GLN A 63 2.73 -9.53 9.18
C GLN A 63 4.07 -9.23 8.52
N VAL A 64 4.55 -7.99 8.60
CA VAL A 64 5.88 -7.61 8.09
C VAL A 64 6.96 -8.21 8.97
N VAL A 65 8.01 -8.72 8.33
CA VAL A 65 9.16 -9.32 9.01
C VAL A 65 10.42 -8.52 8.67
N GLY A 66 11.15 -8.12 9.70
CA GLY A 66 12.38 -7.34 9.56
C GLY A 66 12.15 -5.83 9.41
N PRO A 67 13.21 -5.06 9.13
CA PRO A 67 13.10 -3.63 8.92
C PRO A 67 12.32 -3.30 7.64
N TRP A 68 11.53 -2.23 7.69
CA TRP A 68 10.62 -1.79 6.62
C TRP A 68 10.81 -0.31 6.26
N ASP A 69 11.67 0.40 6.99
CA ASP A 69 11.82 1.85 6.97
C ASP A 69 12.71 2.36 5.82
N HIS A 70 13.36 1.46 5.08
CA HIS A 70 14.27 1.79 3.97
C HIS A 70 13.62 2.61 2.84
N ALA A 71 12.29 2.60 2.72
CA ALA A 71 11.55 3.36 1.71
C ALA A 71 10.83 4.60 2.25
N VAL A 72 10.91 4.88 3.57
CA VAL A 72 10.13 5.96 4.22
C VAL A 72 10.40 7.32 3.59
N GLN A 73 11.65 7.63 3.26
CA GLN A 73 11.99 8.90 2.62
C GLN A 73 11.31 9.04 1.26
N TRP A 74 11.38 8.00 0.42
CA TRP A 74 10.72 8.00 -0.89
C TRP A 74 9.20 8.09 -0.75
N ILE A 75 8.61 7.36 0.21
CA ILE A 75 7.17 7.44 0.49
C ILE A 75 6.78 8.88 0.82
N ALA A 76 7.53 9.55 1.69
CA ALA A 76 7.22 10.91 2.12
C ALA A 76 7.38 11.96 1.01
N THR A 77 8.42 11.83 0.17
CA THR A 77 8.76 12.87 -0.82
C THR A 77 8.14 12.64 -2.20
N ASP A 78 7.74 11.41 -2.53
CA ASP A 78 7.26 11.06 -3.87
C ASP A 78 5.87 10.45 -3.86
N TRP A 79 5.65 9.36 -3.11
CA TRP A 79 4.38 8.65 -3.14
C TRP A 79 3.25 9.41 -2.43
N ALA A 80 3.50 9.95 -1.23
CA ALA A 80 2.49 10.61 -0.42
C ALA A 80 1.88 11.85 -1.11
N PRO A 81 2.65 12.73 -1.78
CA PRO A 81 2.09 13.81 -2.59
C PRO A 81 1.19 13.30 -3.73
N ARG A 82 1.56 12.20 -4.40
CA ARG A 82 0.75 11.59 -5.46
C ARG A 82 -0.55 10.99 -4.93
N ALA A 83 -0.52 10.35 -3.76
CA ALA A 83 -1.69 9.81 -3.10
C ALA A 83 -2.63 10.93 -2.61
N ALA A 84 -2.09 11.98 -2.00
CA ALA A 84 -2.84 13.14 -1.55
C ALA A 84 -3.52 13.86 -2.73
N GLY A 85 -2.82 14.00 -3.87
CA GLY A 85 -3.39 14.54 -5.10
C GLY A 85 -4.55 13.72 -5.68
N GLN A 86 -4.73 12.47 -5.24
CA GLN A 86 -5.85 11.60 -5.61
C GLN A 86 -6.99 11.59 -4.59
N GLY A 87 -6.88 12.38 -3.51
CA GLY A 87 -7.92 12.51 -2.48
C GLY A 87 -7.62 11.77 -1.17
N LEU A 88 -6.46 11.10 -1.05
CA LEU A 88 -6.06 10.51 0.23
C LEU A 88 -5.84 11.62 1.27
N THR A 89 -6.51 11.49 2.41
CA THR A 89 -6.39 12.46 3.52
C THR A 89 -6.04 11.80 4.85
N HIS A 90 -6.30 10.49 4.99
CA HIS A 90 -5.98 9.73 6.20
C HIS A 90 -5.24 8.45 5.83
N PHE A 91 -4.10 8.26 6.50
CA PHE A 91 -3.23 7.09 6.35
C PHE A 91 -2.91 6.59 7.77
N ALA A 92 -3.12 5.30 8.02
CA ALA A 92 -2.90 4.68 9.33
C ALA A 92 -2.16 3.35 9.20
#